data_AF-A0A7V0ZGI1-F1
#
_entry.id   AF-A0A7V0ZGI1-F1
#
_cell.length_a   1.000
_cell.length_b   1.000
_cell.length_c   1.000
_cell.angle_alpha   90.00
_cell.angle_beta   90.00
_cell.angle_gamma   90.00
#
_symmetry.space_group_name_H-M   'P 1'
#
loop_
_entity.id
_entity.type
_entity.pdbx_description
1 polymer ?
#
loop_
_entity_poly.entity_id
_entity_poly.type
_entity_poly.pdbx_seq_one_letter_code
_entity_poly.pdbx_strand_id
1 'polypeptide(L)' 'MDPFGIESTLLSYLRAIGWSIAAAIGFSFGIGLAIKVFDWLSTDIDEWEEIKKGNIGVALIFVSLIVMVGLLVYKVI' A
#
# COMPACT_ATOMS: atom_id res chain seq x y z
N MET A 1 -30.13 -22.07 -6.16
CA MET A 1 -29.42 -21.56 -4.97
C MET A 1 -30.18 -20.33 -4.52
N ASP A 2 -30.84 -20.38 -3.36
CA ASP A 2 -31.54 -19.22 -2.84
C ASP A 2 -30.53 -18.11 -2.52
N PRO A 3 -30.62 -16.92 -3.15
CA PRO A 3 -29.66 -15.84 -2.97
C PRO A 3 -29.52 -15.40 -1.50
N PHE A 4 -30.59 -15.58 -0.72
CA PHE A 4 -30.70 -15.18 0.68
C PHE A 4 -30.49 -16.34 1.67
N GLY A 5 -29.96 -17.48 1.21
CA GLY A 5 -29.56 -18.57 2.09
C GLY A 5 -28.45 -18.16 3.06
N ILE A 6 -28.45 -18.74 4.26
CA ILE A 6 -27.38 -18.50 5.25
C ILE A 6 -26.02 -18.96 4.69
N GLU A 7 -26.00 -20.08 3.96
CA GLU A 7 -24.80 -20.60 3.30
C GLU A 7 -24.25 -19.67 2.21
N SER A 8 -25.12 -19.12 1.34
CA SER A 8 -24.70 -18.19 0.29
C SER A 8 -24.18 -16.87 0.85
N THR A 9 -24.80 -16.38 1.94
CA THR A 9 -24.36 -15.18 2.65
C THR A 9 -22.99 -15.39 3.30
N LEU A 10 -22.79 -16.53 3.98
CA LEU A 10 -21.51 -16.87 4.61
C LEU A 10 -20.38 -17.02 3.58
N LEU A 11 -20.62 -17.71 2.46
CA LEU A 11 -19.67 -17.85 1.37
C LEU A 11 -19.30 -16.50 0.75
N SER A 12 -20.26 -15.58 0.66
CA SER A 12 -20.03 -14.21 0.16
C SER A 12 -19.07 -13.44 1.06
N TYR A 13 -19.26 -13.50 2.38
CA TYR A 13 -18.34 -12.86 3.33
C TYR A 13 -16.95 -13.49 3.32
N LEU A 14 -16.85 -14.81 3.27
CA LEU A 14 -15.56 -15.51 3.15
C LEU A 14 -14.80 -15.07 1.91
N ARG A 15 -15.49 -15.00 0.76
CA ARG A 15 -14.90 -14.49 -0.48
C ARG A 15 -14.47 -13.03 -0.34
N ALA A 16 -15.29 -12.17 0.26
CA ALA A 16 -14.96 -10.77 0.47
C ALA A 16 -13.70 -10.60 1.34
N ILE A 17 -13.61 -11.36 2.44
CA ILE A 17 -12.42 -11.38 3.30
C ILE A 17 -11.20 -11.88 2.50
N GLY A 18 -11.35 -12.96 1.73
CA GLY A 18 -10.29 -13.48 0.88
C GLY A 18 -9.74 -12.44 -0.10
N TRP A 19 -10.62 -11.71 -0.80
CA TRP A 19 -10.23 -10.63 -1.70
C TRP A 19 -9.59 -9.45 -0.97
N SER A 20 -10.08 -9.08 0.22
CA SER A 20 -9.46 -8.00 1.01
C SER A 20 -8.03 -8.34 1.44
N ILE A 21 -7.76 -9.60 1.79
CA ILE A 21 -6.42 -10.07 2.17
C ILE A 21 -5.51 -10.07 0.94
N ALA A 22 -5.99 -10.64 -0.18
CA ALA A 22 -5.24 -10.65 -1.43
C ALA A 22 -4.89 -9.22 -1.89
N ALA A 23 -5.84 -8.29 -1.80
CA ALA A 23 -5.60 -6.88 -2.07
C ALA A 23 -4.55 -6.32 -1.12
N ALA A 24 -4.71 -6.46 0.19
CA ALA A 24 -3.76 -5.93 1.18
C ALA A 24 -2.32 -6.40 0.94
N ILE A 25 -2.12 -7.66 0.56
CA ILE A 25 -0.81 -8.22 0.21
C ILE A 25 -0.25 -7.57 -1.08
N GLY A 26 -1.07 -7.43 -2.12
CA GLY A 26 -0.64 -6.77 -3.36
C GLY A 26 -0.25 -5.31 -3.13
N PHE A 27 -1.01 -4.60 -2.29
CA PHE A 27 -0.74 -3.22 -1.90
C PHE A 27 0.57 -3.06 -1.13
N SER A 28 0.82 -3.92 -0.13
CA SER A 28 2.06 -3.83 0.65
C SER A 28 3.28 -4.06 -0.23
N PHE A 29 3.17 -4.95 -1.22
CA PHE A 29 4.21 -5.17 -2.21
C PHE A 29 4.44 -3.94 -3.11
N GLY A 30 3.36 -3.30 -3.59
CA GLY A 30 3.44 -2.09 -4.39
C GLY A 30 4.13 -0.92 -3.66
N ILE A 31 3.78 -0.70 -2.39
CA ILE A 31 4.42 0.34 -1.56
C ILE A 31 5.89 0.00 -1.31
N GLY A 32 6.20 -1.25 -0.95
CA GLY A 32 7.58 -1.68 -0.74
C GLY A 32 8.46 -1.54 -1.98
N LEU A 33 7.91 -1.81 -3.17
CA LEU A 33 8.61 -1.61 -4.43
C LEU A 33 8.85 -0.12 -4.71
N ALA A 34 7.86 0.74 -4.49
CA ALA A 34 8.00 2.18 -4.70
C ALA A 34 9.09 2.79 -3.81
N ILE A 35 9.12 2.41 -2.53
CA ILE A 35 10.18 2.82 -1.59
C ILE A 35 11.54 2.33 -2.10
N LYS A 36 11.66 1.05 -2.47
CA LYS A 36 12.92 0.49 -2.95
C LYS A 36 13.45 1.16 -4.23
N VAL A 37 12.56 1.51 -5.15
CA VAL A 37 12.93 2.25 -6.37
C VAL A 37 13.39 3.67 -6.03
N PHE A 38 12.73 4.32 -5.07
CA PHE A 38 13.13 5.64 -4.59
C PHE A 38 14.52 5.61 -3.94
N ASP A 39 14.77 4.69 -3.01
CA ASP A 39 16.08 4.52 -2.36
C ASP A 39 17.19 4.27 -3.40
N TRP A 40 16.88 3.53 -4.48
CA TRP A 40 17.85 3.29 -5.55
C TRP A 40 18.19 4.55 -6.35
N LEU A 41 17.20 5.41 -6.61
CA LEU A 41 17.39 6.69 -7.30
C LEU A 41 18.12 7.72 -6.44
N SER A 42 18.02 7.62 -5.12
CA SER A 42 18.54 8.59 -4.14
C SER A 42 19.85 8.13 -3.50
N THR A 43 20.72 7.44 -4.25
CA THR A 43 21.88 6.72 -3.73
C THR A 43 22.92 7.58 -2.99
N ASP A 44 22.87 8.91 -3.17
CA ASP A 44 23.80 9.86 -2.58
C ASP A 44 23.41 10.33 -1.16
N ILE A 45 22.21 10.02 -0.67
CA ILE A 45 21.67 10.53 0.61
C ILE A 45 21.08 9.36 1.42
N ASP A 46 21.44 9.23 2.71
CA ASP A 46 20.75 8.33 3.64
C ASP A 46 19.48 9.01 4.18
N GLU A 47 18.33 8.69 3.61
CA GLU A 47 17.07 9.36 3.90
C GLU A 47 16.55 9.06 5.30
N TRP A 48 16.77 7.84 5.78
CA TRP A 48 16.39 7.45 7.13
C TRP A 48 17.23 8.17 8.17
N GLU A 49 18.51 8.40 7.89
CA GLU A 49 19.38 9.22 8.73
C GLU A 49 18.97 10.71 8.69
N GLU A 50 18.67 11.25 7.52
CA GLU A 50 18.19 12.64 7.35
C GLU A 50 16.87 12.91 8.08
N ILE A 51 15.91 11.98 8.01
CA ILE A 51 14.65 12.08 8.75
C ILE A 51 14.91 12.05 10.26
N LYS A 52 15.80 11.17 10.74
CA LYS A 52 16.18 11.11 12.17
C LYS A 52 16.89 12.37 12.65
N LYS A 53 17.66 13.03 11.78
CA LYS A 53 18.29 14.34 12.05
C LYS A 53 17.28 15.49 12.03
N GLY A 54 16.02 15.23 11.69
CA GLY A 54 14.94 16.23 11.68
C GLY A 54 14.75 16.93 10.34
N ASN A 55 15.29 16.40 9.24
CA ASN A 55 15.09 16.97 7.92
C ASN A 55 13.65 16.72 7.43
N ILE A 56 12.78 17.70 7.66
CA ILE A 56 11.36 17.65 7.28
C ILE A 56 11.19 17.56 5.74
N GLY A 57 12.13 18.09 4.95
CA GLY A 57 12.05 18.06 3.49
C GLY A 57 12.06 16.62 2.96
N VAL A 58 13.00 15.81 3.45
CA VAL A 58 13.10 14.39 3.09
C VAL A 58 11.86 13.61 3.55
N ALA A 59 11.38 13.89 4.76
CA ALA A 59 10.15 13.27 5.27
C ALA A 59 8.92 13.58 4.38
N LEU A 60 8.78 14.84 3.92
CA LEU A 60 7.69 15.24 3.03
C LEU A 60 7.74 14.55 1.67
N ILE A 61 8.93 14.30 1.12
CA ILE A 61 9.09 13.55 -0.12
C ILE A 61 8.58 12.10 0.07
N PHE A 62 8.96 11.45 1.16
CA PHE A 62 8.48 10.10 1.50
C PHE A 62 6.96 10.05 1.68
N VAL A 63 6.39 11.00 2.42
CA VAL A 63 4.94 11.08 2.59
C VAL A 63 4.25 11.30 1.24
N SER A 64 4.78 12.17 0.39
CA SER A 64 4.24 12.44 -0.94
C SER A 64 4.28 11.20 -1.84
N LEU A 65 5.38 10.44 -1.80
CA LEU A 65 5.52 9.17 -2.52
C LEU A 65 4.47 8.15 -2.06
N ILE A 66 4.33 7.95 -0.74
CA ILE A 66 3.36 7.00 -0.17
C ILE A 66 1.93 7.39 -0.53
N VAL A 67 1.59 8.68 -0.40
CA VAL A 67 0.27 9.20 -0.76
C VAL A 67 0.00 9.00 -2.25
N MET A 68 0.97 9.31 -3.12
CA MET A 68 0.82 9.16 -4.56
C MET A 68 0.63 7.70 -4.97
N VAL A 69 1.38 6.77 -4.38
CA VAL A 69 1.18 5.33 -4.58
C VAL A 69 -0.21 4.93 -4.09
N GLY A 70 -0.63 5.37 -2.91
CA GLY A 70 -1.98 5.12 -2.39
C GLY A 70 -3.08 5.58 -3.34
N LEU A 71 -2.94 6.79 -3.90
CA LEU A 71 -3.88 7.34 -4.89
C LEU A 71 -3.90 6.54 -6.21
N LEU A 72 -2.73 6.11 -6.69
CA LEU A 72 -2.63 5.29 -7.90
C LEU A 72 -3.40 3.98 -7.74
N VAL A 73 -3.27 3.33 -6.58
CA VAL A 73 -3.96 2.06 -6.38
C VAL A 73 -5.43 2.25 -6.01
N TYR A 74 -5.82 3.34 -5.34
CA TYR A 74 -7.24 3.70 -5.16
C TYR A 74 -7.99 3.77 -6.50
N LYS A 75 -7.36 4.31 -7.55
CA LYS A 75 -7.96 4.35 -8.89
C LYS A 75 -8.21 2.97 -9.50
N VAL A 76 -7.45 1.95 -9.08
CA VAL A 76 -7.47 0.60 -9.66
C VAL A 76 -8.55 -0.28 -9.03
N ILE A 77 -8.94 -0.02 -7.78
CA ILE A 77 -10.07 -0.70 -7.10
C ILE A 77 -11.39 -0.11 -7.58
#